data_AF-A0A3M9YUH7-F1
#
_entry.id   AF-A0A3M9YUH7-F1
#
_cell.length_a   1.000
_cell.length_b   1.000
_cell.length_c   1.000
_cell.angle_alpha   90.00
_cell.angle_beta   90.00
_cell.angle_gamma   90.00
#
_symmetry.space_group_name_H-M   'P 1'
#
loop_
_entity.id
_entity.type
_entity.pdbx_description
1 polymer ?
#
loop_
_entity_poly.entity_id
_entity_poly.type
_entity_poly.pdbx_seq_one_letter_code
_entity_poly.pdbx_strand_id
1 'polypeptide(L)'
;METPPPTDSRPEPVLPDNPAGKAFKLIEQALLIVAALMTLGAAAVEVWSVFQRGSIVLADILLMFLYTEVIAMIAVFYTGKALSFVFPIFIAITAIARLIVLQGKDMDAQNVVYEAGAILLLAVAALVMGKVRSD
;
A
#
# COMPACT_ATOMS: atom_id res chain seq x y z
N MET A 1 -39.02 -15.40 -35.39
CA MET A 1 -38.53 -14.16 -36.04
C MET A 1 -38.67 -13.06 -35.02
N GLU A 2 -37.66 -12.88 -34.16
CA GLU A 2 -37.63 -11.78 -33.20
C GLU A 2 -37.25 -10.51 -33.95
N THR A 3 -38.05 -9.46 -33.82
CA THR A 3 -37.76 -8.16 -34.44
C THR A 3 -36.53 -7.55 -33.78
N PRO A 4 -35.61 -6.93 -34.55
CA PRO A 4 -34.45 -6.27 -33.96
C PRO A 4 -34.88 -5.20 -32.96
N PRO A 5 -34.12 -4.99 -31.87
CA PRO A 5 -34.46 -4.04 -30.85
C PRO A 5 -34.51 -2.60 -31.42
N PRO A 6 -35.41 -1.74 -30.90
CA PRO A 6 -35.56 -0.38 -31.38
C PRO A 6 -34.25 0.39 -31.24
N THR A 7 -33.73 0.91 -32.35
CA THR A 7 -32.56 1.77 -32.38
C THR A 7 -32.91 3.10 -31.71
N ASP A 8 -32.52 3.24 -30.44
CA ASP A 8 -32.65 4.50 -29.69
C ASP A 8 -31.84 5.57 -30.43
N SER A 9 -32.53 6.53 -31.03
CA SER A 9 -31.98 7.61 -31.85
C SER A 9 -31.47 8.79 -31.01
N ARG A 10 -31.41 8.65 -29.68
CA ARG A 10 -30.77 9.63 -28.82
C ARG A 10 -29.28 9.65 -29.17
N PRO A 11 -28.70 10.82 -29.48
CA PRO A 11 -27.25 10.96 -29.55
C PRO A 11 -26.68 10.41 -28.25
N GLU A 12 -25.83 9.37 -28.33
CA GLU A 12 -25.13 8.91 -27.14
C GLU A 12 -24.39 10.12 -26.54
N PRO A 13 -24.50 10.37 -25.22
CA PRO A 13 -23.79 11.46 -24.59
C PRO A 13 -22.29 11.27 -24.79
N VAL A 14 -21.69 12.02 -25.72
CA VAL A 14 -20.24 12.05 -25.90
C VAL A 14 -19.66 12.80 -24.71
N LEU A 15 -19.19 12.04 -23.72
CA LEU A 15 -18.55 12.55 -22.53
C LEU A 15 -17.37 13.46 -22.93
N PRO A 16 -17.33 14.73 -22.48
CA PRO A 16 -16.25 15.64 -22.85
C PRO A 16 -14.90 15.11 -22.37
N ASP A 17 -13.91 15.09 -23.27
CA ASP A 17 -12.50 14.83 -22.99
C ASP A 17 -11.96 15.91 -22.04
N ASN A 18 -12.17 15.76 -20.73
CA ASN A 18 -11.74 16.75 -19.76
C ASN A 18 -10.20 16.68 -19.56
N PRO A 19 -9.42 17.70 -19.98
CA PRO A 19 -7.97 17.68 -19.85
C PRO A 19 -7.50 17.59 -18.40
N ALA A 20 -8.32 18.03 -17.44
CA ALA A 20 -8.01 17.93 -16.01
C ALA A 20 -7.83 16.47 -15.57
N GLY A 21 -8.69 15.54 -16.01
CA GLY A 21 -8.61 14.13 -15.62
C GLY A 21 -7.33 13.44 -16.14
N LYS A 22 -6.88 13.84 -17.34
CA LYS A 22 -5.61 13.35 -17.92
C LYS A 22 -4.41 13.89 -17.12
N ALA A 23 -4.46 15.16 -16.71
CA ALA A 23 -3.41 15.76 -15.88
C ALA A 23 -3.29 15.10 -14.50
N PHE A 24 -4.41 14.83 -13.82
CA PHE A 24 -4.39 14.13 -12.53
C PHE A 24 -3.79 12.73 -12.62
N LYS A 25 -4.14 11.94 -13.64
CA LYS A 25 -3.56 10.61 -13.86
C LYS A 25 -2.05 10.67 -14.11
N LEU A 26 -1.59 11.68 -14.86
CA LEU A 26 -0.16 11.89 -15.13
C LEU A 26 0.62 12.18 -13.85
N ILE A 27 0.07 13.03 -12.98
CA ILE A 27 0.65 13.35 -11.68
C ILE A 27 0.68 12.11 -10.77
N GLU A 28 -0.42 11.36 -10.69
CA GLU A 28 -0.50 10.13 -9.90
C GLU A 28 0.57 9.12 -10.34
N GLN A 29 0.68 8.88 -11.64
CA GLN A 29 1.68 7.98 -12.19
C GLN A 29 3.11 8.46 -11.91
N ALA A 30 3.38 9.76 -12.03
CA ALA A 30 4.68 10.33 -11.69
C ALA A 30 5.03 10.12 -10.21
N LEU A 31 4.07 10.37 -9.31
CA LEU A 31 4.25 10.16 -7.87
C LEU A 31 4.53 8.69 -7.53
N LEU A 32 3.81 7.75 -8.13
CA LEU A 32 4.04 6.32 -7.93
C LEU A 32 5.43 5.87 -8.41
N ILE A 33 5.87 6.37 -9.56
CA ILE A 33 7.23 6.08 -10.08
C ILE A 33 8.28 6.64 -9.12
N VAL A 34 8.13 7.88 -8.67
CA VAL A 34 9.07 8.51 -7.73
C VAL A 34 9.11 7.73 -6.41
N ALA A 35 7.97 7.33 -5.86
CA ALA A 35 7.89 6.51 -4.65
C ALA A 35 8.57 5.14 -4.83
N ALA A 36 8.39 4.48 -5.98
CA ALA A 36 9.04 3.21 -6.28
C ALA A 36 10.56 3.35 -6.34
N LEU A 37 11.05 4.38 -7.03
CA LEU A 37 12.48 4.67 -7.14
C LEU A 37 13.09 5.00 -5.78
N MET A 38 12.40 5.80 -4.95
CA MET A 38 12.85 6.10 -3.58
C MET A 38 12.93 4.83 -2.73
N THR A 39 11.93 3.96 -2.80
CA THR A 39 11.90 2.71 -2.04
C THR A 39 13.05 1.78 -2.46
N LEU A 40 13.27 1.64 -3.77
CA LEU A 40 14.35 0.79 -4.30
C LEU A 40 15.73 1.36 -3.97
N GLY A 41 15.89 2.68 -4.07
CA GLY A 41 17.12 3.38 -3.68
C GLY A 41 17.44 3.22 -2.19
N ALA A 42 16.45 3.38 -1.31
CA ALA A 42 16.61 3.17 0.13
C ALA A 42 17.01 1.71 0.44
N ALA A 43 16.34 0.74 -0.17
CA ALA A 43 16.69 -0.67 -0.02
C ALA A 43 18.13 -0.96 -0.47
N ALA A 44 18.57 -0.41 -1.61
CA ALA A 44 19.94 -0.59 -2.10
C ALA A 44 20.99 0.01 -1.14
N VAL A 45 20.73 1.20 -0.60
CA VAL A 45 21.61 1.85 0.38
C VAL A 45 21.70 1.01 1.65
N GLU A 46 20.59 0.47 2.15
CA GLU A 46 20.61 -0.38 3.34
C GLU A 46 21.35 -1.70 3.08
N VAL A 47 21.12 -2.35 1.95
CA VAL A 47 21.88 -3.57 1.57
C VAL A 47 23.38 -3.28 1.51
N TRP A 48 23.78 -2.14 0.94
CA TRP A 48 25.18 -1.71 0.93
C TRP A 48 25.73 -1.46 2.34
N SER A 49 24.92 -0.90 3.23
CA SER A 49 25.25 -0.69 4.65
C SER A 49 25.43 -2.02 5.39
N VAL A 50 24.51 -2.98 5.22
CA VAL A 50 24.60 -4.34 5.77
C VAL A 50 25.87 -5.05 5.29
N PHE A 51 26.17 -4.93 3.99
CA PHE A 51 27.37 -5.54 3.42
C PHE A 51 28.65 -5.00 4.04
N GLN A 52 28.74 -3.67 4.27
CA GLN A 52 29.87 -3.05 4.98
C GLN A 52 29.96 -3.46 6.45
N ARG A 53 28.82 -3.66 7.13
CA ARG A 53 28.80 -4.16 8.52
C ARG A 53 29.29 -5.61 8.63
N GLY A 54 29.28 -6.39 7.54
CA GLY A 54 29.75 -7.78 7.51
C GLY A 54 28.92 -8.75 8.36
N SER A 55 27.75 -8.32 8.83
CA SER A 55 26.83 -9.13 9.63
C SER A 55 25.40 -8.83 9.20
N ILE A 56 24.60 -9.89 9.07
CA ILE A 56 23.18 -9.81 8.71
C ILE A 56 22.40 -10.15 9.97
N VAL A 57 21.59 -9.22 10.45
CA VAL A 57 20.69 -9.46 11.58
C VAL A 57 19.24 -9.60 11.10
N LEU A 58 18.37 -10.17 11.95
CA LEU A 58 16.94 -10.31 11.63
C LEU A 58 16.29 -8.96 11.27
N ALA A 59 16.77 -7.86 11.86
CA ALA A 59 16.29 -6.51 11.58
C ALA A 59 16.42 -6.15 10.10
N ASP A 60 17.58 -6.45 9.52
CA ASP A 60 17.90 -6.14 8.13
C ASP A 60 16.97 -6.89 7.18
N ILE A 61 16.73 -8.17 7.47
CA ILE A 61 15.84 -9.03 6.68
C ILE A 61 14.40 -8.52 6.76
N LEU A 62 13.90 -8.20 7.96
CA LEU A 62 12.54 -7.69 8.15
C LEU A 62 12.34 -6.31 7.49
N LEU A 63 13.38 -5.48 7.48
CA LEU A 63 13.37 -4.19 6.77
C LEU A 63 13.29 -4.39 5.25
N MET A 64 14.00 -5.37 4.69
CA MET A 64 13.87 -5.72 3.26
C MET A 64 12.47 -6.22 2.91
N PHE A 65 11.82 -6.98 3.81
CA PHE A 65 10.42 -7.36 3.64
C PHE A 65 9.48 -6.15 3.64
N LEU A 66 9.73 -5.14 4.48
CA LEU A 66 8.95 -3.91 4.50
C LEU A 66 9.07 -3.14 3.18
N TYR A 67 10.29 -2.99 2.63
CA TYR A 67 10.47 -2.37 1.32
C TYR A 67 9.76 -3.15 0.20
N THR A 68 9.82 -4.47 0.25
CA THR A 68 9.12 -5.33 -0.73
C THR A 68 7.59 -5.16 -0.63
N GLU A 69 7.04 -5.07 0.57
CA GLU A 69 5.62 -4.86 0.82
C GLU A 69 5.14 -3.51 0.27
N VAL A 70 5.95 -2.45 0.45
CA VAL A 70 5.68 -1.12 -0.12
C VAL A 70 5.72 -1.15 -1.65
N ILE A 71 6.68 -1.85 -2.26
CA ILE A 71 6.71 -2.02 -3.73
C ILE A 71 5.48 -2.78 -4.23
N ALA A 72 5.06 -3.84 -3.53
CA ALA A 72 3.84 -4.57 -3.88
C ALA A 72 2.60 -3.65 -3.82
N MET A 73 2.51 -2.79 -2.80
CA MET A 73 1.44 -1.79 -2.71
C MET A 73 1.49 -0.82 -3.91
N ILE A 74 2.64 -0.24 -4.23
CA ILE A 74 2.79 0.68 -5.37
C ILE A 74 2.37 0.00 -6.68
N ALA A 75 2.74 -1.27 -6.88
CA ALA A 75 2.31 -2.05 -8.04
C ALA A 75 0.78 -2.23 -8.09
N VAL A 76 0.13 -2.46 -6.95
CA VAL A 76 -1.34 -2.55 -6.90
C VAL A 76 -2.00 -1.20 -7.19
N PHE A 77 -1.49 -0.11 -6.64
CA PHE A 77 -1.96 1.25 -6.94
C PHE A 77 -1.86 1.57 -8.44
N TYR A 78 -0.75 1.19 -9.07
CA TYR A 78 -0.56 1.38 -10.50
C TYR A 78 -1.61 0.67 -11.36
N THR A 79 -2.16 -0.47 -10.91
CA THR A 79 -3.21 -1.20 -11.64
C THR A 79 -4.62 -0.61 -11.52
N GLY A 80 -4.80 0.53 -10.83
CA GLY A 80 -6.07 1.24 -10.72
C GLY A 80 -7.13 0.52 -9.87
N LYS A 81 -6.73 -0.44 -9.03
CA LYS A 81 -7.65 -1.13 -8.12
C LYS A 81 -8.04 -0.20 -6.98
N ALA A 82 -9.33 0.14 -6.88
CA ALA A 82 -9.93 1.03 -5.89
C ALA A 82 -9.67 0.64 -4.40
N LEU A 83 -9.02 -0.49 -4.13
CA LEU A 83 -8.67 -0.97 -2.78
C LEU A 83 -7.60 -0.12 -2.06
N SER A 84 -7.17 1.00 -2.63
CA SER A 84 -6.08 1.89 -2.18
C SER A 84 -6.03 2.24 -0.69
N PHE A 85 -7.15 2.34 0.02
CA PHE A 85 -7.13 2.73 1.45
C PHE A 85 -6.79 1.58 2.40
N VAL A 86 -6.98 0.34 1.95
CA VAL A 86 -6.82 -0.85 2.80
C VAL A 86 -5.34 -1.27 2.87
N PHE A 87 -4.59 -1.12 1.77
CA PHE A 87 -3.18 -1.50 1.73
C PHE A 87 -2.29 -0.73 2.72
N PRO A 88 -2.39 0.60 2.88
CA PRO A 88 -1.60 1.34 3.87
C PRO A 88 -1.82 0.88 5.31
N ILE A 89 -3.04 0.45 5.65
CA ILE A 89 -3.36 -0.02 7.01
C ILE A 89 -2.70 -1.37 7.27
N PHE A 90 -2.74 -2.29 6.29
CA PHE A 90 -2.04 -3.56 6.39
C PHE A 90 -0.52 -3.36 6.50
N ILE A 91 0.05 -2.42 5.75
CA ILE A 91 1.48 -2.07 5.87
C ILE A 91 1.81 -1.62 7.29
N ALA A 92 0.98 -0.77 7.90
CA ALA A 92 1.18 -0.32 9.27
C ALA A 92 1.09 -1.47 10.29
N ILE A 93 0.08 -2.36 10.15
CA ILE A 93 -0.07 -3.55 10.99
C ILE A 93 1.18 -4.44 10.88
N THR A 94 1.59 -4.77 9.66
CA THR A 94 2.75 -5.65 9.44
C THR A 94 4.05 -5.01 9.94
N ALA A 95 4.22 -3.69 9.75
CA ALA A 95 5.39 -2.97 10.22
C ALA A 95 5.49 -2.99 11.76
N ILE A 96 4.40 -2.69 12.47
CA ILE A 96 4.38 -2.73 13.94
C ILE A 96 4.60 -4.17 14.42
N ALA A 97 3.93 -5.16 13.81
CA ALA A 97 4.10 -6.56 14.19
C ALA A 97 5.56 -7.03 14.05
N ARG A 98 6.24 -6.62 12.96
CA ARG A 98 7.67 -6.90 12.76
C ARG A 98 8.55 -6.20 13.80
N LEU A 99 8.21 -4.98 14.20
CA LEU A 99 8.93 -4.25 15.24
C LEU A 99 8.86 -4.99 16.58
N ILE A 100 7.67 -5.45 16.98
CA ILE A 100 7.46 -6.24 18.21
C ILE A 100 8.31 -7.52 18.18
N VAL A 101 8.32 -8.27 17.06
CA VAL A 101 9.10 -9.51 16.97
C VAL A 101 10.60 -9.25 17.07
N LEU A 102 11.06 -8.13 16.52
CA LEU A 102 12.48 -7.80 16.47
C LEU A 102 13.01 -7.23 17.80
N GLN A 103 12.22 -6.36 18.43
CA GLN A 103 12.63 -5.60 19.62
C GLN A 103 11.98 -6.11 20.91
N GLY A 104 11.02 -7.03 20.84
CA GLY A 104 10.15 -7.41 21.97
C GLY A 104 10.87 -7.96 23.20
N LYS A 105 12.11 -8.46 23.08
CA LYS A 105 12.91 -8.89 24.24
C LYS A 105 13.55 -7.74 25.02
N ASP A 106 13.80 -6.62 24.36
CA ASP A 106 14.44 -5.43 24.94
C ASP A 106 13.39 -4.34 25.25
N MET A 107 12.11 -4.61 24.95
CA MET A 107 10.99 -3.71 25.20
C MET A 107 10.34 -4.01 26.55
N ASP A 108 9.99 -2.96 27.29
CA ASP A 108 9.15 -3.09 28.47
C ASP A 108 7.81 -3.74 28.12
N ALA A 109 7.32 -4.63 28.98
CA ALA A 109 6.06 -5.34 28.78
C ALA A 109 4.88 -4.38 28.51
N GLN A 110 4.91 -3.18 29.08
CA GLN A 110 3.91 -2.15 28.85
C GLN A 110 3.92 -1.63 27.39
N ASN A 111 5.09 -1.42 26.79
CA ASN A 111 5.20 -0.98 25.40
C ASN A 111 4.72 -2.06 24.43
N VAL A 112 5.04 -3.33 24.71
CA VAL A 112 4.55 -4.46 23.91
C VAL A 112 3.02 -4.49 23.89
N VAL A 113 2.37 -4.23 25.03
CA VAL A 113 0.90 -4.14 25.11
C VAL A 113 0.35 -2.95 24.31
N TYR A 114 1.03 -1.79 24.33
CA TYR A 114 0.61 -0.64 23.52
C TYR A 114 0.73 -0.87 22.03
N GLU A 115 1.82 -1.48 21.56
CA GLU A 115 2.01 -1.78 20.14
C GLU A 115 1.02 -2.87 19.66
N ALA A 116 0.82 -3.92 20.46
CA ALA A 116 -0.21 -4.93 20.18
C ALA A 116 -1.62 -4.30 20.17
N GLY A 117 -1.89 -3.37 21.08
CA GLY A 117 -3.13 -2.59 21.10
C GLY A 117 -3.30 -1.71 19.85
N ALA A 118 -2.23 -1.08 19.37
CA ALA A 118 -2.24 -0.32 18.12
C ALA A 118 -2.55 -1.21 16.91
N ILE A 119 -1.95 -2.40 16.83
CA ILE A 119 -2.29 -3.40 15.80
C ILE A 119 -3.78 -3.75 15.85
N LEU A 120 -4.32 -4.02 17.05
CA LEU A 120 -5.74 -4.33 17.22
C LEU A 120 -6.63 -3.18 16.73
N LEU A 121 -6.31 -1.93 17.08
CA LEU A 121 -7.05 -0.75 16.65
C LEU A 121 -7.01 -0.57 15.12
N LEU A 122 -5.84 -0.73 14.51
CA LEU A 122 -5.68 -0.66 13.05
C LEU A 122 -6.44 -1.79 12.35
N ALA A 123 -6.41 -3.01 12.90
CA ALA A 123 -7.15 -4.15 12.36
C ALA A 123 -8.67 -3.91 12.43
N VAL A 124 -9.18 -3.39 13.54
CA VAL A 124 -10.59 -3.01 13.66
C VAL A 124 -10.94 -1.90 12.67
N ALA A 125 -10.11 -0.88 12.52
CA ALA A 125 -10.32 0.18 11.53
C ALA A 125 -10.40 -0.38 10.10
N ALA A 126 -9.50 -1.30 9.75
CA ALA A 126 -9.52 -1.99 8.46
C ALA A 126 -10.81 -2.80 8.25
N LEU A 127 -11.26 -3.54 9.27
CA LEU A 127 -12.51 -4.29 9.22
C LEU A 127 -13.74 -3.38 9.02
N VAL A 128 -13.82 -2.28 9.76
CA VAL A 128 -14.92 -1.31 9.63
C VAL A 128 -14.95 -0.69 8.24
N MET A 129 -13.81 -0.21 7.73
CA MET A 129 -13.73 0.34 6.37
C MET A 129 -14.05 -0.70 5.29
N GLY A 130 -13.61 -1.94 5.48
CA GLY A 130 -13.96 -3.05 4.61
C GLY A 130 -15.46 -3.31 4.59
N LYS A 131 -16.10 -3.35 5.76
CA LYS A 131 -17.56 -3.57 5.89
C LYS A 131 -18.36 -2.42 5.28
N VAL A 132 -18.02 -1.17 5.60
CA VAL A 132 -18.74 0.04 5.11
C VAL A 132 -18.74 0.14 3.59
N ARG A 133 -17.70 -0.36 2.92
CA ARG A 133 -17.64 -0.36 1.44
C ARG A 133 -18.28 -1.59 0.81
N SER A 134 -18.56 -2.63 1.59
CA SER A 134 -19.21 -3.86 1.12
C SER A 134 -20.75 -3.79 1.19
N ASP A 135 -21.29 -2.71 1.76
CA ASP A 135 -22.71 -2.32 1.74
C ASP A 135 -22.90 -1.15 0.76
#